data_AF-A0A1F8M4G7-F1
#
_entry.id   AF-A0A1F8M4G7-F1
#
_cell.length_a   1.000
_cell.length_b   1.000
_cell.length_c   1.000
_cell.angle_alpha   90.00
_cell.angle_beta   90.00
_cell.angle_gamma   90.00
#
_symmetry.space_group_name_H-M   'P 1'
#
loop_
_entity.id
_entity.type
_entity.pdbx_description
1 polymer ?
#
loop_
_entity_poly.entity_id
_entity_poly.type
_entity_poly.pdbx_seq_one_letter_code
_entity_poly.pdbx_strand_id
1 'polypeptide(L)'
;MTNPRGAPKGNLNALKHGFYSRLFHPTETVDLPDDPSTNLEHEITLLRVMIRRTMQLADGIDDLREATRVLDALGAAANRLTNLLRAQKSLNQGQHGLADEICIAIQQVNTELRNKK
;
A
#
# COMPACT_ATOMS: atom_id res chain seq x y z
N MET A 1 29.75 -16.47 -13.10
CA MET A 1 29.70 -15.17 -12.38
C MET A 1 28.24 -14.74 -12.32
N THR A 2 27.63 -14.77 -11.14
CA THR A 2 26.20 -14.48 -10.94
C THR A 2 26.02 -12.97 -10.83
N ASN A 3 25.46 -12.32 -11.85
CA ASN A 3 25.06 -10.92 -11.73
C ASN A 3 23.96 -10.82 -10.65
N PRO A 4 24.13 -10.02 -9.59
CA PRO A 4 23.08 -9.82 -8.61
C PRO A 4 21.88 -9.20 -9.31
N ARG A 5 20.74 -9.90 -9.24
CA ARG A 5 19.45 -9.38 -9.70
C ARG A 5 18.97 -8.37 -8.67
N GLY A 6 19.41 -7.12 -8.79
CA GLY A 6 19.01 -6.06 -7.90
C GLY A 6 19.71 -4.74 -8.18
N ALA A 7 19.05 -3.65 -7.79
CA ALA A 7 19.68 -2.34 -7.78
C ALA A 7 20.89 -2.33 -6.81
N PRO A 8 21.97 -1.61 -7.12
CA PRO A 8 23.11 -1.45 -6.21
C PRO A 8 22.68 -0.92 -4.85
N LYS A 9 23.35 -1.36 -3.77
CA LYS A 9 23.11 -0.87 -2.41
C LYS A 9 23.33 0.65 -2.36
N GLY A 10 22.32 1.41 -1.93
CA GLY A 10 22.34 2.88 -1.92
C GLY A 10 21.82 3.55 -3.20
N ASN A 11 21.25 2.80 -4.14
CA ASN A 11 20.66 3.37 -5.35
C ASN A 11 19.34 4.11 -5.05
N LEU A 12 19.40 5.44 -5.01
CA LEU A 12 18.25 6.33 -4.85
C LEU A 12 17.50 6.61 -6.16
N ASN A 13 17.84 5.98 -7.28
CA ASN A 13 17.18 6.27 -8.57
C ASN A 13 15.70 5.87 -8.56
N ALA A 14 15.29 4.87 -7.78
CA ALA A 14 13.87 4.56 -7.60
C ALA A 14 13.13 5.65 -6.80
N LEU A 15 13.81 6.38 -5.92
CA LEU A 15 13.24 7.49 -5.17
C LEU A 15 13.17 8.77 -6.02
N LYS A 16 14.25 9.09 -6.74
CA LYS A 16 14.39 10.31 -7.57
C LYS A 16 13.71 10.22 -8.93
N HIS A 17 13.63 9.01 -9.49
CA HIS A 17 13.18 8.76 -10.87
C HIS A 17 12.25 7.55 -10.97
N GLY A 18 11.85 6.96 -9.85
CA GLY A 18 10.90 5.84 -9.85
C GLY A 18 9.61 6.23 -10.53
N PHE A 19 8.90 5.22 -11.01
CA PHE A 19 7.69 5.33 -11.82
C PHE A 19 6.65 6.31 -11.24
N TYR A 20 6.63 6.50 -9.91
CA TYR A 20 5.69 7.37 -9.20
C TYR A 20 6.20 8.80 -8.90
N SER A 21 7.51 9.06 -9.00
CA SER A 21 8.11 10.38 -8.69
C SER A 21 7.59 11.55 -9.55
N ARG A 22 7.02 11.25 -10.72
CA ARG A 22 6.45 12.23 -11.66
C ARG A 22 4.93 12.38 -11.56
N LEU A 23 4.24 11.49 -10.85
CA LEU A 23 2.77 11.52 -10.74
C LEU A 23 2.29 12.35 -9.56
N PHE A 24 3.16 12.57 -8.56
CA PHE A 24 2.84 13.34 -7.37
C PHE A 24 3.08 14.83 -7.63
N HIS A 25 2.14 15.67 -7.21
CA HIS A 25 2.40 17.11 -7.08
C HIS A 25 3.48 17.33 -6.00
N PRO A 26 4.26 18.44 -6.08
CA PRO A 26 5.31 18.74 -5.10
C PRO A 26 4.83 18.80 -3.64
N THR A 27 3.54 19.05 -3.43
CA THR A 27 2.89 19.02 -2.12
C THR A 27 2.57 17.62 -1.63
N GLU A 28 2.35 16.66 -2.53
CA GLU A 28 2.03 15.27 -2.22
C GLU A 28 3.29 14.46 -1.89
N THR A 29 4.46 14.87 -2.41
CA THR A 29 5.77 14.28 -2.09
C THR A 29 6.23 14.49 -0.66
N VAL A 30 5.70 15.51 0.03
CA VAL A 30 6.02 15.78 1.45
C VAL A 30 5.34 14.78 2.39
N ASP A 31 4.23 14.18 1.93
CA ASP A 31 3.45 13.21 2.70
C ASP A 31 3.86 11.76 2.46
N LEU A 32 4.86 11.49 1.62
CA LEU A 32 5.41 10.15 1.47
C LEU A 32 6.35 9.84 2.65
N PRO A 33 6.02 8.86 3.51
CA PRO A 33 6.88 8.46 4.60
C PRO A 33 8.12 7.72 4.09
N ASP A 34 9.25 7.92 4.77
CA ASP A 34 10.56 7.32 4.47
C ASP A 34 10.63 5.80 4.71
N ASP A 35 9.58 5.18 5.26
CA ASP A 35 9.59 3.76 5.64
C ASP A 35 8.91 2.88 4.59
N PRO A 36 9.63 1.96 3.91
CA PRO A 36 9.03 0.90 3.12
C PRO A 36 8.44 -0.18 4.06
N SER A 37 7.54 0.25 4.95
CA SER A 37 6.77 -0.67 5.75
C SER A 37 5.85 -1.46 4.82
N THR A 38 5.57 -2.70 5.19
CA THR A 38 4.67 -3.69 4.55
C THR A 38 3.20 -3.23 4.47
N ASN A 39 2.99 -1.97 4.10
CA ASN A 39 1.73 -1.25 4.20
C ASN A 39 1.36 -0.70 2.81
N LEU A 40 0.28 -1.24 2.26
CA LEU A 40 -0.31 -0.90 0.97
C LEU A 40 -1.20 0.36 1.05
N GLU A 41 -1.19 1.09 2.16
CA GLU A 41 -2.00 2.29 2.35
C GLU A 41 -1.77 3.36 1.29
N HIS A 42 -0.54 3.54 0.81
CA HIS A 42 -0.22 4.51 -0.24
C HIS A 42 -0.82 4.09 -1.58
N GLU A 43 -0.69 2.81 -1.96
CA GLU A 43 -1.25 2.26 -3.18
C GLU A 43 -2.78 2.29 -3.15
N ILE A 44 -3.39 1.98 -2.00
CA ILE A 44 -4.84 2.09 -1.78
C ILE A 44 -5.30 3.53 -1.93
N THR A 45 -4.57 4.48 -1.34
CA THR A 45 -4.88 5.90 -1.40
C THR A 45 -4.77 6.43 -2.82
N LEU A 46 -3.68 6.12 -3.51
CA LEU A 46 -3.45 6.48 -4.90
C LEU A 46 -4.56 5.92 -5.80
N LEU A 47 -4.89 4.64 -5.67
CA LEU A 47 -5.93 4.03 -6.49
C LEU A 47 -7.31 4.68 -6.25
N ARG A 48 -7.64 5.03 -5.01
CA ARG A 48 -8.87 5.78 -4.68
C ARG A 48 -8.89 7.17 -5.31
N VAL A 49 -7.77 7.89 -5.31
CA VAL A 49 -7.65 9.19 -5.98
C VAL A 49 -7.85 9.05 -7.48
N MET A 50 -7.21 8.06 -8.11
CA MET A 50 -7.35 7.81 -9.54
C MET A 50 -8.77 7.42 -9.93
N ILE A 51 -9.45 6.59 -9.15
CA ILE A 51 -10.88 6.27 -9.37
C ILE A 51 -11.72 7.55 -9.36
N ARG A 52 -11.57 8.40 -8.34
CA ARG A 52 -12.32 9.66 -8.25
C ARG A 52 -12.02 10.61 -9.40
N ARG A 53 -10.75 10.75 -9.79
CA ARG A 53 -10.33 11.59 -10.91
C ARG A 53 -10.91 11.10 -12.23
N THR A 54 -10.92 9.78 -12.45
CA THR A 54 -11.53 9.18 -13.64
C THR A 54 -13.05 9.41 -13.65
N MET A 55 -13.73 9.32 -12.50
CA MET A 55 -15.16 9.65 -12.41
C MET A 55 -15.43 11.12 -12.74
N GLN A 56 -14.59 12.05 -12.29
CA GLN A 56 -14.72 13.47 -12.63
C GLN A 56 -14.48 13.73 -14.13
N LEU A 57 -13.50 13.06 -14.72
CA LEU A 57 -13.23 13.15 -16.17
C LEU A 57 -14.34 12.51 -17.00
N ALA A 58 -15.10 11.59 -16.43
CA ALA A 58 -16.23 10.94 -17.07
C ALA A 58 -17.51 11.79 -17.04
N ASP A 59 -17.49 12.93 -16.34
CA ASP A 59 -18.62 13.85 -16.30
C ASP A 59 -18.84 14.47 -17.69
N GLY A 60 -20.07 14.45 -18.17
CA GLY A 60 -20.43 14.95 -19.51
C GLY A 60 -20.13 14.00 -20.68
N ILE A 61 -19.87 12.71 -20.45
CA ILE A 61 -19.82 11.72 -21.54
C ILE A 61 -21.23 11.46 -22.06
N ASP A 62 -21.48 11.86 -23.31
CA ASP A 62 -22.75 11.61 -24.01
C ASP A 62 -22.73 10.33 -24.88
N ASP A 63 -21.54 9.83 -25.26
CA ASP A 63 -21.41 8.59 -26.04
C ASP A 63 -21.52 7.36 -25.14
N LEU A 64 -22.54 6.54 -25.40
CA LEU A 64 -22.81 5.31 -24.64
C LEU A 64 -21.62 4.32 -24.69
N ARG A 65 -20.90 4.25 -25.82
CA ARG A 65 -19.76 3.33 -25.93
C ARG A 65 -18.59 3.79 -25.07
N GLU A 66 -18.31 5.08 -25.07
CA GLU A 66 -17.32 5.69 -24.18
C GLU A 66 -17.70 5.54 -22.71
N ALA A 67 -18.95 5.79 -22.35
CA ALA A 67 -19.46 5.62 -20.98
C ALA A 67 -19.27 4.16 -20.50
N THR A 68 -19.57 3.19 -21.36
CA THR A 68 -19.39 1.77 -21.05
C THR A 68 -17.92 1.43 -20.78
N ARG A 69 -16.99 1.94 -21.61
CA ARG A 69 -15.55 1.73 -21.41
C ARG A 69 -15.03 2.32 -20.11
N VAL A 70 -15.52 3.50 -19.74
CA VAL A 70 -15.15 4.14 -18.47
C VAL A 70 -15.70 3.34 -17.29
N LEU A 71 -16.94 2.87 -17.37
CA LEU A 71 -17.52 2.00 -16.34
C LEU A 71 -16.74 0.69 -16.18
N ASP A 72 -16.33 0.04 -17.26
CA ASP A 72 -15.51 -1.17 -17.22
C ASP A 72 -14.16 -0.90 -16.54
N ALA A 73 -13.51 0.22 -16.88
CA ALA A 73 -12.25 0.62 -16.28
C ALA A 73 -12.39 0.92 -14.77
N LEU A 74 -13.46 1.60 -14.37
CA LEU A 74 -13.78 1.87 -12.97
C LEU A 74 -14.10 0.59 -12.20
N GLY A 75 -14.84 -0.35 -12.79
CA GLY A 75 -15.12 -1.66 -12.22
C GLY A 75 -13.84 -2.48 -12.00
N ALA A 76 -12.94 -2.50 -12.98
CA ALA A 76 -11.63 -3.14 -12.85
C ALA A 76 -10.79 -2.49 -11.74
N ALA A 77 -10.81 -1.16 -11.61
CA ALA A 77 -10.12 -0.44 -10.55
C ALA A 77 -10.71 -0.74 -9.16
N ALA A 78 -12.04 -0.83 -9.02
CA ALA A 78 -12.71 -1.19 -7.78
C ALA A 78 -12.38 -2.63 -7.32
N ASN A 79 -12.29 -3.57 -8.27
CA ASN A 79 -11.85 -4.93 -7.99
C ASN A 79 -10.39 -4.97 -7.49
N ARG A 80 -9.51 -4.20 -8.12
CA ARG A 80 -8.11 -4.07 -7.66
C ARG A 80 -8.03 -3.46 -6.26
N LEU A 81 -8.82 -2.43 -5.97
CA LEU A 81 -8.92 -1.82 -4.65
C LEU A 81 -9.36 -2.84 -3.59
N THR A 82 -10.37 -3.66 -3.91
CA THR A 82 -10.83 -4.73 -3.03
C THR A 82 -9.72 -5.73 -2.73
N ASN A 83 -8.95 -6.13 -3.74
CA ASN A 83 -7.82 -7.04 -3.55
C ASN A 83 -6.70 -6.43 -2.71
N LEU A 84 -6.38 -5.15 -2.90
CA LEU A 84 -5.40 -4.43 -2.08
C LEU A 84 -5.85 -4.33 -0.61
N LEU A 85 -7.13 -4.03 -0.36
CA LEU A 85 -7.68 -3.98 0.99
C LEU A 85 -7.61 -5.36 1.69
N ARG A 86 -7.87 -6.44 0.95
CA ARG A 86 -7.70 -7.82 1.47
C ARG A 86 -6.24 -8.13 1.77
N ALA A 87 -5.33 -7.76 0.88
CA ALA A 87 -3.90 -7.93 1.07
C ALA A 87 -3.40 -7.15 2.31
N GLN A 88 -3.82 -5.89 2.48
CA GLN A 88 -3.51 -5.08 3.66
C GLN A 88 -3.98 -5.76 4.95
N LYS A 89 -5.22 -6.26 4.95
CA LYS A 89 -5.77 -6.96 6.11
C LYS A 89 -4.94 -8.20 6.45
N SER A 90 -4.52 -8.96 5.45
CA SER A 90 -3.68 -10.14 5.65
C SER A 90 -2.29 -9.78 6.21
N LEU A 91 -1.69 -8.69 5.73
CA LEU A 91 -0.39 -8.20 6.21
C LEU A 91 -0.48 -7.74 7.68
N ASN A 92 -1.55 -7.00 8.02
CA ASN A 92 -1.78 -6.54 9.39
C ASN A 92 -2.05 -7.71 10.36
N GLN A 93 -2.77 -8.75 9.92
CA GLN A 93 -3.00 -9.95 10.75
C GLN A 93 -1.70 -10.69 11.08
N GLY A 94 -0.75 -10.75 10.14
CA GLY A 94 0.56 -11.35 10.38
C GLY A 94 1.40 -10.58 11.42
N GLN A 95 1.30 -9.25 11.44
CA GLN A 95 1.99 -8.41 12.43
C GLN A 95 1.40 -8.53 13.85
N HIS A 96 0.08 -8.61 13.97
CA HIS A 96 -0.56 -8.78 15.28
C HIS A 96 -0.23 -10.14 15.93
N GLY A 97 -0.16 -11.22 15.15
CA GLY A 97 0.19 -12.55 15.69
C GLY A 97 1.54 -12.59 16.42
N LEU A 98 2.58 -11.97 15.84
CA LEU A 98 3.91 -11.91 16.47
C LEU A 98 3.92 -10.98 17.71
N ALA A 99 3.26 -9.83 17.63
CA ALA A 99 3.18 -8.91 18.76
C ALA A 99 2.42 -9.53 19.95
N ASP A 100 1.35 -10.27 19.66
CA ASP A 100 0.57 -11.00 20.66
C ASP A 100 1.39 -12.13 21.29
N GLU A 101 2.15 -12.90 20.49
CA GLU A 101 3.07 -13.94 20.99
C GLU A 101 4.17 -13.36 21.89
N ILE A 102 4.76 -12.21 21.53
CA ILE A 102 5.74 -11.52 22.36
C ILE A 102 5.09 -11.04 23.66
N CYS A 103 3.87 -10.50 23.60
CA CYS A 103 3.15 -10.03 24.78
C CYS A 103 2.85 -11.19 25.74
N ILE A 104 2.44 -12.34 25.22
CA ILE A 104 2.22 -13.58 25.98
C ILE A 104 3.53 -14.06 26.63
N ALA A 105 4.64 -14.09 25.87
CA ALA A 105 5.93 -14.52 26.39
C ALA A 105 6.43 -13.60 27.52
N ILE A 106 6.28 -12.28 27.38
CA ILE A 106 6.64 -11.30 28.42
C ILE A 106 5.75 -11.49 29.67
N GLN A 107 4.46 -11.72 29.50
CA GLN A 107 3.55 -11.99 30.61
C GLN A 107 3.94 -13.27 31.36
N GLN A 108 4.28 -14.34 30.63
CA GLN A 108 4.74 -15.60 31.22
C GLN A 108 6.02 -15.40 32.05
N VAL A 109 7.03 -14.73 31.51
CA VAL A 109 8.27 -14.43 32.24
C VAL A 109 7.99 -13.61 33.50
N ASN A 110 7.13 -12.60 33.42
CA ASN A 110 6.75 -11.80 34.59
C ASN A 110 6.01 -12.63 35.65
N THR A 111 5.14 -13.56 35.27
CA THR A 111 4.48 -14.46 36.21
C THR A 111 5.47 -15.43 36.89
N GLU A 112 6.44 -15.98 36.16
CA GLU A 112 7.47 -16.84 36.73
C GLU A 112 8.36 -16.10 37.73
N LEU A 113 8.77 -14.86 37.39
CA LEU A 113 9.56 -14.02 38.28
C LEU A 113 8.80 -13.65 39.56
N ARG A 114 7.48 -13.46 39.47
CA ARG A 114 6.63 -13.16 40.63
C ARG A 114 6.42 -14.36 41.55
N ASN A 115 6.40 -15.57 40.99
CA ASN A 115 6.20 -16.81 41.75
C ASN A 115 7.51 -17.38 42.35
N LYS A 116 8.68 -16.86 41.96
CA LYS A 116 10.01 -17.22 42.50
C LYS A 116 10.48 -16.33 43.67
N LYS A 117 9.65 -15.41 44.15
CA LYS A 117 9.84 -14.67 45.41
C LYS A 117 9.00 -15.29 46.52
#